data_AF-A0A0D5MBG9-F1
#
_entry.id   AF-A0A0D5MBG9-F1
#
_cell.length_a   1.000
_cell.length_b   1.000
_cell.length_c   1.000
_cell.angle_alpha   90.00
_cell.angle_beta   90.00
_cell.angle_gamma   90.00
#
_symmetry.space_group_name_H-M   'P 1'
#
loop_
_entity.id
_entity.type
_entity.pdbx_description
1 polymer ?
#
loop_
_entity_poly.entity_id
_entity_poly.type
_entity_poly.pdbx_seq_one_letter_code
_entity_poly.pdbx_strand_id
1 'polypeptide(L)'
;MKKGKSIYDIAVTVDVTLDTIVNNGPDEGIKVSYLRNIECRVCSSFRKSSSGIKHCKVCLDTQIENISHTATLTTPPPHIDNRGMTLYYKEHGHYSPETNSYGLLCASFNISKESGVLIEGKDIVKPLWITPFQAKIGGKIPIGGSFNGRPNIIVRPDQLSHGNRIRIKDMGGYQINDKERGHLYFAVNIKDDDQHAPSDDEIAAVKRIEELELLIENLQLNVSHLKTQNANLIDTVEESATSSEASWNAQGALKVIEDLLPSIDSLEKALENMCAPGDQAHREGVTMILDLQRKALAKHGVVPIPALGHKFNPHQHEAVAVSHDTGRAKNIVTDVLQEGYTHADRLLRPALVRVSG
;
A
#
# COMPACT_ATOMS: atom_id res chain seq x y z
N MET A 1 -18.46 48.19 -1.83
CA MET A 1 -18.29 49.10 -0.66
C MET A 1 -16.80 49.11 -0.29
N LYS A 2 -16.11 50.24 -0.46
CA LYS A 2 -14.72 50.38 0.04
C LYS A 2 -14.79 50.50 1.57
N LYS A 3 -14.78 49.37 2.28
CA LYS A 3 -14.54 49.37 3.73
C LYS A 3 -13.10 49.86 3.95
N GLY A 4 -12.92 50.90 4.76
CA GLY A 4 -11.59 51.31 5.20
C GLY A 4 -10.87 50.11 5.82
N LYS A 5 -9.56 49.95 5.54
CA LYS A 5 -8.74 48.89 6.13
C LYS A 5 -8.83 49.00 7.65
N SER A 6 -9.30 47.94 8.30
CA SER A 6 -9.25 47.85 9.76
C SER A 6 -7.78 47.73 10.18
N ILE A 7 -7.41 48.28 11.34
CA ILE A 7 -6.07 48.08 11.91
C ILE A 7 -5.78 46.61 12.24
N TYR A 8 -6.84 45.77 12.28
CA TYR A 8 -6.73 44.34 12.51
C TYR A 8 -6.62 43.52 11.21
N ASP A 9 -6.72 44.16 10.04
CA ASP A 9 -6.56 43.48 8.75
C ASP A 9 -5.07 43.33 8.41
N ILE A 10 -4.71 42.18 7.85
CA ILE A 10 -3.35 41.88 7.38
C ILE A 10 -3.34 41.92 5.86
N ALA A 11 -2.34 42.58 5.26
CA ALA A 11 -2.16 42.58 3.81
C ALA A 11 -0.89 41.82 3.44
N VAL A 12 -1.00 40.88 2.50
CA VAL A 12 0.12 40.12 1.95
C VAL A 12 0.12 40.22 0.42
N THR A 13 1.31 40.31 -0.15
CA THR A 13 1.51 40.15 -1.59
C THR A 13 2.09 38.76 -1.84
N VAL A 14 1.50 38.03 -2.78
CA VAL A 14 1.88 36.66 -3.11
C VAL A 14 2.29 36.63 -4.58
N ASP A 15 3.57 36.42 -4.83
CA ASP A 15 4.10 36.21 -6.18
C ASP A 15 3.85 34.76 -6.59
N VAL A 16 3.20 34.56 -7.73
CA VAL A 16 2.81 33.24 -8.23
C VAL A 16 3.20 33.13 -9.70
N THR A 17 3.78 32.00 -10.10
CA THR A 17 4.03 31.71 -11.52
C THR A 17 2.80 31.07 -12.15
N LEU A 18 2.65 31.22 -13.46
CA LEU A 18 1.61 30.53 -14.21
C LEU A 18 1.64 29.00 -14.00
N ASP A 19 2.84 28.42 -13.94
CA ASP A 19 3.04 26.99 -13.67
C ASP A 19 2.48 26.57 -12.30
N THR A 20 2.61 27.43 -11.28
CA THR A 20 2.05 27.19 -9.94
C THR A 20 0.52 27.16 -9.99
N ILE A 21 -0.09 28.03 -10.80
CA ILE A 21 -1.55 28.09 -10.99
C ILE A 21 -2.07 26.83 -11.69
N VAL A 22 -1.34 26.32 -12.68
CA VAL A 22 -1.75 25.13 -13.43
C VAL A 22 -1.51 23.83 -12.65
N ASN A 23 -0.43 23.76 -11.88
CA ASN A 23 -0.09 22.55 -11.15
C ASN A 23 -0.90 22.39 -9.85
N ASN A 24 -1.29 23.47 -9.19
CA ASN A 24 -2.07 23.36 -7.96
C ASN A 24 -3.54 22.98 -8.25
N GLY A 25 -4.03 21.94 -7.57
CA GLY A 25 -5.45 21.61 -7.54
C GLY A 25 -6.31 22.70 -6.84
N PRO A 26 -7.65 22.58 -6.89
CA PRO A 26 -8.55 23.50 -6.20
C PRO A 26 -8.41 23.37 -4.67
N ASP A 27 -7.94 22.22 -4.19
CA ASP A 27 -7.79 21.87 -2.78
C ASP A 27 -6.33 22.00 -2.27
N GLU A 28 -5.35 22.22 -3.15
CA GLU A 28 -3.91 22.27 -2.85
C GLU A 28 -3.36 23.71 -2.77
N GLY A 29 -4.17 24.64 -2.27
CA GLY A 29 -3.92 26.09 -2.30
C GLY A 29 -2.52 26.57 -1.88
N ILE A 30 -2.23 27.84 -2.16
CA ILE A 30 -0.91 28.45 -1.96
C ILE A 30 -0.68 28.72 -0.47
N LYS A 31 0.37 28.13 0.11
CA LYS A 31 0.74 28.35 1.51
C LYS A 31 1.48 29.67 1.69
N VAL A 32 0.98 30.52 2.59
CA VAL A 32 1.59 31.82 2.92
C VAL A 32 1.75 31.93 4.42
N SER A 33 2.98 32.21 4.85
CA SER A 33 3.33 32.41 6.25
C SER A 33 3.44 33.89 6.57
N TYR A 34 2.79 34.32 7.65
CA TYR A 34 2.79 35.70 8.11
C TYR A 34 2.63 35.77 9.63
N LEU A 35 3.03 36.91 10.22
CA LEU A 35 2.85 37.16 11.64
C LEU A 35 1.44 37.71 11.91
N ARG A 36 0.78 37.18 12.93
CA ARG A 36 -0.51 37.73 13.39
C ARG A 36 -0.62 37.71 14.90
N ASN A 37 -1.51 38.55 15.39
CA ASN A 37 -1.88 38.63 16.80
C ASN A 37 -3.07 37.70 16.99
N ILE A 38 -3.01 36.80 17.96
CA ILE A 38 -4.13 35.94 18.37
C ILE A 38 -4.57 36.28 19.79
N GLU A 39 -5.76 35.83 20.18
CA GLU A 39 -6.12 35.80 21.59
C GLU A 39 -5.06 35.00 22.38
N CYS A 40 -4.56 35.57 23.47
CA CYS A 40 -3.58 34.89 24.31
C CYS A 40 -4.14 33.55 24.79
N ARG A 41 -3.42 32.45 24.50
CA ARG A 41 -3.90 31.08 24.76
C ARG A 41 -4.13 30.83 26.25
N VAL A 42 -3.30 31.44 27.10
CA VAL A 42 -3.44 31.37 28.56
C VAL A 42 -4.67 32.13 29.01
N CYS A 43 -4.88 33.38 28.57
CA CYS A 43 -6.08 34.15 28.92
C CYS A 43 -7.37 33.49 28.44
N SER A 44 -7.39 32.96 27.22
CA SER A 44 -8.55 32.26 26.62
C SER A 44 -8.94 31.02 27.43
N SER A 45 -7.96 30.26 27.89
CA SER A 45 -8.19 29.04 28.69
C SER A 45 -8.80 29.33 30.06
N PHE A 46 -8.41 30.44 30.69
CA PHE A 46 -8.92 30.84 32.00
C PHE A 46 -10.23 31.66 31.95
N ARG A 47 -10.60 32.26 30.82
CA ARG A 47 -11.97 32.76 30.60
C ARG A 47 -13.02 31.64 30.63
N LYS A 48 -12.62 30.42 30.25
CA LYS A 48 -13.49 29.23 30.25
C LYS A 48 -13.55 28.51 31.59
N SER A 49 -12.67 28.85 32.54
CA SER A 49 -12.71 28.32 33.91
C SER A 49 -13.35 29.34 34.86
N SER A 50 -13.96 28.86 35.95
CA SER A 50 -14.61 29.71 36.98
C SER A 50 -13.62 30.54 37.81
N SER A 51 -12.32 30.29 37.66
CA SER A 51 -11.22 30.91 38.39
C SER A 51 -10.44 31.82 37.44
N GLY A 52 -10.89 33.07 37.26
CA GLY A 52 -10.24 34.03 36.37
C GLY A 52 -8.78 34.34 36.73
N ILE A 53 -7.97 34.72 35.74
CA ILE A 53 -6.58 35.18 35.93
C ILE A 53 -6.57 36.66 36.36
N LYS A 54 -5.79 36.99 37.39
CA LYS A 54 -5.53 38.39 37.81
C LYS A 54 -4.44 39.09 37.01
N HIS A 55 -3.39 38.38 36.61
CA HIS A 55 -2.26 38.90 35.82
C HIS A 55 -1.68 37.80 34.93
N CYS A 56 -1.61 38.02 33.62
CA CYS A 56 -1.07 37.08 32.66
C CYS A 56 0.40 37.41 32.33
N LYS A 57 1.32 36.53 32.73
CA LYS A 57 2.76 36.69 32.46
C LYS A 57 3.15 36.52 30.98
N VAL A 58 2.28 35.90 30.18
CA VAL A 58 2.55 35.62 28.76
C VAL A 58 2.22 36.83 27.87
N CYS A 59 1.04 37.42 28.04
CA CYS A 59 0.63 38.59 27.28
C CYS A 59 0.84 39.92 28.03
N LEU A 60 1.28 39.89 29.29
CA LEU A 60 1.39 41.07 30.16
C LEU A 60 0.07 41.86 30.20
N ASP A 61 -1.04 41.14 30.38
CA ASP A 61 -2.42 41.64 30.41
C ASP A 61 -2.95 42.31 29.13
N THR A 62 -2.19 42.29 28.03
CA THR A 62 -2.66 42.80 26.73
C THR A 62 -3.72 41.92 26.07
N GLN A 63 -3.94 40.70 26.59
CA GLN A 63 -4.83 39.66 26.04
C GLN A 63 -4.45 39.15 24.64
N ILE A 64 -3.28 39.56 24.14
CA ILE A 64 -2.81 39.28 22.79
C ILE A 64 -1.50 38.50 22.83
N GLU A 65 -1.30 37.59 21.88
CA GLU A 65 -0.05 36.86 21.67
C GLU A 65 0.31 36.87 20.19
N ASN A 66 1.59 37.10 19.86
CA ASN A 66 2.07 37.13 18.48
C ASN A 66 2.51 35.72 18.04
N ILE A 67 2.05 35.27 16.88
CA ILE A 67 2.43 33.98 16.31
C ILE A 67 2.83 34.09 14.85
N SER A 68 3.67 33.16 14.40
CA SER A 68 3.78 32.83 12.98
C SER A 68 2.62 31.91 12.60
N HIS A 69 1.87 32.28 11.56
CA HIS A 69 0.74 31.53 11.06
C HIS A 69 0.91 31.27 9.57
N THR A 70 0.65 30.04 9.16
CA THR A 70 0.64 29.64 7.75
C THR A 70 -0.81 29.39 7.33
N ALA A 71 -1.31 30.23 6.43
CA ALA A 71 -2.62 30.04 5.82
C ALA A 71 -2.46 29.36 4.45
N THR A 72 -3.45 28.55 4.08
CA THR A 72 -3.55 27.98 2.72
C THR A 72 -4.56 28.82 1.95
N LEU A 73 -4.09 29.57 0.97
CA LEU A 73 -4.88 30.50 0.17
C LEU A 73 -5.40 29.80 -1.08
N THR A 74 -6.60 30.16 -1.52
CA THR A 74 -7.15 29.66 -2.78
C THR A 74 -6.28 30.13 -3.95
N THR A 75 -5.96 29.22 -4.88
CA THR A 75 -5.21 29.54 -6.09
C THR A 75 -6.00 30.57 -6.92
N PRO A 76 -5.39 31.71 -7.31
CA PRO A 76 -6.08 32.72 -8.09
C PRO A 76 -6.33 32.24 -9.53
N PRO A 77 -7.45 32.64 -10.16
CA PRO A 77 -7.66 32.45 -11.59
C PRO A 77 -6.50 32.97 -12.47
N PRO A 78 -6.21 32.29 -13.60
CA PRO A 78 -5.05 32.65 -14.43
C PRO A 78 -5.23 34.02 -15.12
N HIS A 79 -6.45 34.44 -15.43
CA HIS A 79 -6.73 35.69 -16.16
C HIS A 79 -6.56 36.96 -15.33
N ILE A 80 -6.23 36.83 -14.04
CA ILE A 80 -5.94 37.97 -13.18
C ILE A 80 -4.60 38.54 -13.66
N ASP A 81 -4.67 39.58 -14.47
CA ASP A 81 -3.52 40.44 -14.71
C ASP A 81 -3.28 41.31 -13.48
N ASN A 82 -2.12 41.98 -13.44
CA ASN A 82 -1.61 42.79 -12.32
C ASN A 82 -2.47 44.02 -11.93
N ARG A 83 -3.79 43.96 -12.17
CA ARG A 83 -4.81 44.96 -11.84
C ARG A 83 -5.56 44.65 -10.53
N GLY A 84 -4.88 44.04 -9.57
CA GLY A 84 -5.25 44.21 -8.15
C GLY A 84 -6.47 43.42 -7.66
N MET A 85 -6.62 42.16 -8.08
CA MET A 85 -7.58 41.29 -7.39
C MET A 85 -7.02 40.88 -6.03
N THR A 86 -7.62 41.41 -4.96
CA THR A 86 -7.34 41.03 -3.57
C THR A 86 -8.40 40.04 -3.10
N LEU A 87 -7.98 38.86 -2.65
CA LEU A 87 -8.85 37.90 -1.97
C LEU A 87 -8.89 38.21 -0.48
N TYR A 88 -10.08 38.07 0.12
CA TYR A 88 -10.32 38.37 1.52
C TYR A 88 -10.68 37.10 2.28
N TYR A 89 -9.86 36.75 3.27
CA TYR A 89 -10.07 35.59 4.13
C TYR A 89 -10.49 36.06 5.52
N LYS A 90 -11.70 35.67 5.94
CA LYS A 90 -12.23 35.99 7.28
C LYS A 90 -11.49 35.20 8.35
N GLU A 91 -11.39 35.74 9.55
CA GLU A 91 -10.75 35.10 10.71
C GLU A 91 -9.23 34.85 10.59
N HIS A 92 -8.58 35.48 9.60
CA HIS A 92 -7.17 35.27 9.29
C HIS A 92 -6.27 36.46 9.66
N GLY A 93 -6.84 37.64 9.95
CA GLY A 93 -6.13 38.84 10.39
C GLY A 93 -5.70 38.82 11.87
N HIS A 94 -5.40 39.99 12.43
CA HIS A 94 -5.12 40.16 13.85
C HIS A 94 -6.40 40.02 14.69
N TYR A 95 -6.26 39.51 15.91
CA TYR A 95 -7.31 39.47 16.92
C TYR A 95 -7.55 40.85 17.54
N SER A 96 -8.83 41.23 17.69
CA SER A 96 -9.28 42.43 18.38
C SER A 96 -9.92 42.06 19.73
N PRO A 97 -9.31 42.40 20.88
CA PRO A 97 -9.90 42.15 22.19
C PRO A 97 -11.20 42.95 22.44
N GLU A 98 -11.34 44.11 21.81
CA GLU A 98 -12.51 45.00 21.98
C GLU A 98 -13.77 44.41 21.35
N THR A 99 -13.63 43.82 20.16
CA THR A 99 -14.75 43.25 19.40
C THR A 99 -14.84 41.73 19.52
N ASN A 100 -13.87 41.10 20.19
CA ASN A 100 -13.74 39.65 20.33
C ASN A 100 -13.82 38.92 18.97
N SER A 101 -13.15 39.47 17.97
CA SER A 101 -13.18 38.99 16.58
C SER A 101 -11.83 39.13 15.89
N TYR A 102 -11.66 38.46 14.75
CA TYR A 102 -10.44 38.54 13.94
C TYR A 102 -10.67 39.39 12.69
N GLY A 103 -9.65 40.18 12.33
CA GLY A 103 -9.63 40.92 11.07
C GLY A 103 -9.50 40.02 9.84
N LEU A 104 -9.48 40.64 8.67
CA LEU A 104 -9.35 39.97 7.38
C LEU A 104 -7.87 39.77 7.00
N LEU A 105 -7.57 38.69 6.30
CA LEU A 105 -6.36 38.61 5.48
C LEU A 105 -6.69 39.04 4.05
N CYS A 106 -6.01 40.07 3.59
CA CYS A 106 -6.12 40.66 2.26
C CYS A 106 -4.92 40.19 1.42
N ALA A 107 -5.11 39.14 0.63
CA ALA A 107 -4.05 38.58 -0.22
C ALA A 107 -4.13 39.16 -1.63
N SER A 108 -3.11 39.90 -2.05
CA SER A 108 -2.96 40.41 -3.41
C SER A 108 -2.01 39.51 -4.18
N PHE A 109 -2.40 39.04 -5.34
CA PHE A 109 -1.60 38.12 -6.15
C PHE A 109 -0.92 38.88 -7.29
N ASN A 110 0.38 38.64 -7.47
CA ASN A 110 1.15 39.11 -8.59
C ASN A 110 1.55 37.90 -9.44
N ILE A 111 0.98 37.80 -10.64
CA ILE A 111 1.16 36.63 -11.49
C ILE A 111 2.23 36.94 -12.52
N SER A 112 3.39 36.29 -12.41
CA SER A 112 4.44 36.38 -13.42
C SER A 112 4.05 35.54 -14.64
N LYS A 113 3.89 36.23 -15.77
CA LYS A 113 3.54 35.60 -17.06
C LYS A 113 4.80 35.52 -17.91
N GLU A 114 5.02 34.36 -18.52
CA GLU A 114 6.03 34.20 -19.56
C GLU A 114 5.66 35.05 -20.80
N SER A 115 6.68 35.50 -21.53
CA SER A 115 6.46 36.29 -22.75
C SER A 115 5.65 35.51 -23.79
N GLY A 116 4.62 36.14 -24.36
CA GLY A 116 3.77 35.56 -25.40
C GLY A 116 2.66 34.62 -24.89
N VAL A 117 2.54 34.38 -23.58
CA VAL A 117 1.41 33.61 -23.02
C VAL A 117 0.14 34.45 -23.01
N LEU A 118 -0.91 33.94 -23.63
CA LEU A 118 -2.25 34.54 -23.61
C LEU A 118 -3.16 33.74 -22.68
N ILE A 119 -4.09 34.43 -22.02
CA ILE A 119 -5.03 33.81 -21.09
C ILE A 119 -6.44 34.20 -21.51
N GLU A 120 -7.22 33.20 -21.90
CA GLU A 120 -8.58 33.33 -22.41
C GLU A 120 -9.54 32.71 -21.37
N GLY A 121 -9.88 33.48 -20.33
CA GLY A 121 -10.74 33.01 -19.22
C GLY A 121 -10.04 31.98 -18.33
N LYS A 122 -10.36 30.69 -18.51
CA LYS A 122 -9.68 29.55 -17.86
C LYS A 122 -8.60 28.94 -18.74
N ASP A 123 -8.64 29.22 -20.04
CA ASP A 123 -7.76 28.62 -21.01
C ASP A 123 -6.45 29.39 -21.08
N ILE A 124 -5.35 28.65 -21.22
CA ILE A 124 -4.00 29.19 -21.31
C ILE A 124 -3.49 28.87 -22.70
N VAL A 125 -2.96 29.86 -23.40
CA VAL A 125 -2.38 29.70 -24.73
C VAL A 125 -0.90 30.05 -24.65
N LYS A 126 -0.04 29.05 -24.82
CA LYS A 126 1.42 29.22 -24.89
C LYS A 126 1.87 29.21 -26.36
N PRO A 127 2.84 30.06 -26.74
CA PRO A 127 3.44 29.98 -28.06
C PRO A 127 4.36 28.75 -28.12
N LEU A 128 4.20 27.93 -29.15
CA LEU A 128 5.07 26.79 -29.43
C LEU A 128 5.91 27.09 -30.65
N TRP A 129 7.19 27.38 -30.44
CA TRP A 129 8.14 27.66 -31.51
C TRP A 129 8.81 26.37 -31.98
N ILE A 130 8.55 25.99 -33.24
CA ILE A 130 9.13 24.79 -33.86
C ILE A 130 9.91 25.15 -35.13
N THR A 131 10.82 24.28 -35.53
CA THR A 131 11.49 24.39 -36.83
C THR A 131 10.62 23.79 -37.94
N PRO A 132 10.85 24.17 -39.21
CA PRO A 132 10.21 23.51 -40.37
C PRO A 132 10.42 21.98 -40.38
N PHE A 133 11.58 21.52 -39.90
CA PHE A 133 11.91 20.11 -39.70
C PHE A 133 10.89 19.42 -38.78
N GLN A 134 10.70 19.98 -37.58
CA GLN A 134 9.79 19.44 -36.58
C GLN A 134 8.34 19.46 -37.07
N ALA A 135 7.94 20.48 -37.82
CA ALA A 135 6.61 20.56 -38.41
C ALA A 135 6.32 19.39 -39.39
N LYS A 136 7.33 18.93 -40.14
CA LYS A 136 7.18 17.84 -41.12
C LYS A 136 7.17 16.44 -40.49
N ILE A 137 7.96 16.22 -39.45
CA ILE A 137 8.12 14.88 -38.85
C ILE A 137 7.19 14.66 -37.66
N GLY A 138 6.81 15.73 -36.96
CA GLY A 138 6.19 15.61 -35.64
C GLY A 138 7.22 15.19 -34.60
N GLY A 139 6.77 14.48 -33.58
CA GLY A 139 7.63 13.88 -32.56
C GLY A 139 7.31 14.36 -31.15
N LYS A 140 8.23 14.09 -30.21
CA LYS A 140 8.13 14.52 -28.82
C LYS A 140 8.56 15.99 -28.68
N ILE A 141 7.62 16.86 -28.34
CA ILE A 141 7.88 18.29 -28.10
C ILE A 141 7.86 18.57 -26.59
N PRO A 142 8.91 19.21 -26.04
CA PRO A 142 8.92 19.62 -24.64
C PRO A 142 7.90 20.74 -24.39
N ILE A 143 7.11 20.60 -23.33
CA ILE A 143 5.99 21.50 -23.01
C ILE A 143 6.46 22.75 -22.24
N GLY A 144 7.72 22.76 -21.76
CA GLY A 144 8.34 23.86 -21.02
C GLY A 144 7.68 24.07 -19.65
N GLY A 145 8.31 23.55 -18.59
CA GLY A 145 7.69 23.44 -17.25
C GLY A 145 7.07 22.05 -17.04
N SER A 146 7.08 21.57 -15.79
CA SER A 146 6.47 20.28 -15.44
C SER A 146 4.97 20.49 -15.25
N PHE A 147 4.20 20.40 -16.33
CA PHE A 147 2.75 20.47 -16.27
C PHE A 147 2.18 19.11 -15.87
N ASN A 148 1.74 18.96 -14.62
CA ASN A 148 1.30 17.69 -14.03
C ASN A 148 2.29 16.52 -14.29
N GLY A 149 3.60 16.77 -14.25
CA GLY A 149 4.61 15.74 -14.44
C GLY A 149 4.79 15.25 -15.88
N ARG A 150 4.15 15.86 -16.88
CA ARG A 150 4.34 15.54 -18.29
C ARG A 150 5.37 16.49 -18.92
N PRO A 151 6.61 16.02 -19.20
CA PRO A 151 7.63 16.89 -19.79
C PRO A 151 7.37 17.14 -21.29
N ASN A 152 6.70 16.22 -21.98
CA ASN A 152 6.59 16.19 -23.44
C ASN A 152 5.16 15.89 -23.91
N ILE A 153 4.78 16.46 -25.05
CA ILE A 153 3.63 16.03 -25.87
C ILE A 153 4.13 15.30 -27.11
N ILE A 154 3.43 14.24 -27.51
CA ILE A 154 3.63 13.62 -28.82
C ILE A 154 2.68 14.31 -29.78
N VAL A 155 3.23 14.90 -30.83
CA VAL A 155 2.47 15.62 -31.85
C VAL A 155 2.72 15.01 -33.21
N ARG A 156 1.68 14.93 -34.02
CA ARG A 156 1.76 14.47 -35.40
C ARG A 156 2.00 15.65 -36.35
N PRO A 157 2.60 15.43 -37.54
CA PRO A 157 2.83 16.48 -38.53
C PRO A 157 1.58 17.31 -38.87
N ASP A 158 0.41 16.68 -38.99
CA ASP A 158 -0.87 17.33 -39.28
C ASP A 158 -1.29 18.34 -38.21
N GLN A 159 -0.81 18.17 -36.98
CA GLN A 159 -1.11 19.05 -35.86
C GLN A 159 -0.18 20.28 -35.79
N LEU A 160 0.91 20.31 -36.57
CA LEU A 160 1.97 21.32 -36.50
C LEU A 160 1.95 22.36 -37.63
N SER A 161 0.80 22.56 -38.27
CA SER A 161 0.64 23.65 -39.24
C SER A 161 0.67 25.02 -38.55
N HIS A 162 1.25 26.03 -39.20
CA HIS A 162 1.32 27.39 -38.66
C HIS A 162 -0.08 27.90 -38.27
N GLY A 163 -0.21 28.45 -37.06
CA GLY A 163 -1.48 28.95 -36.53
C GLY A 163 -2.42 27.90 -35.96
N ASN A 164 -2.13 26.59 -36.10
CA ASN A 164 -2.88 25.56 -35.39
C ASN A 164 -2.70 25.70 -33.87
N ARG A 165 -3.76 25.37 -33.13
CA ARG A 165 -3.75 25.30 -31.67
C ARG A 165 -3.87 23.84 -31.22
N ILE A 166 -2.83 23.31 -30.58
CA ILE A 166 -2.82 21.95 -30.02
C ILE A 166 -3.44 22.00 -28.62
N ARG A 167 -4.61 21.38 -28.45
CA ARG A 167 -5.36 21.39 -27.19
C ARG A 167 -4.95 20.23 -26.28
N ILE A 168 -4.64 20.55 -25.03
CA ILE A 168 -4.48 19.60 -23.93
C ILE A 168 -5.61 19.85 -22.93
N LYS A 169 -6.48 18.84 -22.78
CA LYS A 169 -7.66 18.91 -21.92
C LYS A 169 -7.26 19.04 -20.45
N ASP A 170 -8.07 19.79 -19.70
CA ASP A 170 -8.00 19.98 -18.25
C ASP A 170 -6.65 20.47 -17.70
N MET A 171 -5.89 21.18 -18.54
CA MET A 171 -4.55 21.71 -18.24
C MET A 171 -4.49 23.25 -18.25
N GLY A 172 -5.63 23.93 -18.26
CA GLY A 172 -5.73 25.37 -18.02
C GLY A 172 -5.84 25.70 -16.53
N GLY A 173 -6.22 26.93 -16.21
CA GLY A 173 -6.45 27.34 -14.82
C GLY A 173 -7.90 27.14 -14.36
N TYR A 174 -8.18 27.57 -13.13
CA TYR A 174 -9.49 27.52 -12.49
C TYR A 174 -10.18 28.89 -12.46
N GLN A 175 -11.51 28.87 -12.31
CA GLN A 175 -12.26 30.03 -11.81
C GLN A 175 -12.65 29.78 -10.35
N ILE A 176 -12.76 30.87 -9.58
CA ILE A 176 -13.24 30.78 -8.19
C ILE A 176 -14.68 30.26 -8.22
N ASN A 177 -14.97 29.22 -7.42
CA ASN A 177 -16.24 28.49 -7.35
C ASN A 177 -16.56 27.56 -8.53
N ASP A 178 -15.61 27.35 -9.45
CA ASP A 178 -15.77 26.40 -10.54
C ASP A 178 -14.75 25.26 -10.41
N LYS A 179 -15.25 24.03 -10.44
CA LYS A 179 -14.43 22.82 -10.28
C LYS A 179 -13.81 22.35 -11.60
N GLU A 180 -14.27 22.85 -12.74
CA GLU A 180 -13.75 22.46 -14.05
C GLU A 180 -12.56 23.35 -14.44
N ARG A 181 -11.45 22.71 -14.80
CA ARG A 181 -10.27 23.39 -15.37
C ARG A 181 -10.54 23.81 -16.81
N GLY A 182 -9.92 24.91 -17.21
CA GLY A 182 -9.74 25.21 -18.63
C GLY A 182 -8.77 24.24 -19.31
N HIS A 183 -8.38 24.59 -20.53
CA HIS A 183 -7.47 23.83 -21.36
C HIS A 183 -6.18 24.60 -21.64
N LEU A 184 -5.11 23.85 -21.88
CA LEU A 184 -3.85 24.42 -22.38
C LEU A 184 -3.83 24.29 -23.90
N TYR A 185 -3.51 25.36 -24.58
CA TYR A 185 -3.32 25.39 -26.03
C TYR A 185 -1.88 25.77 -26.34
N PHE A 186 -1.28 25.04 -27.27
CA PHE A 186 -0.03 25.46 -27.91
C PHE A 186 -0.34 26.06 -29.27
N ALA A 187 -0.10 27.37 -29.41
CA ALA A 187 -0.20 28.06 -30.69
C ALA A 187 1.09 27.83 -31.48
N VAL A 188 1.00 27.08 -32.57
CA VAL A 188 2.17 26.67 -33.35
C VAL A 188 2.71 27.85 -34.16
N ASN A 189 3.95 28.24 -33.86
CA ASN A 189 4.74 29.21 -34.61
C ASN A 189 5.94 28.49 -35.23
N ILE A 190 6.02 28.50 -36.54
CA ILE A 190 7.17 27.95 -37.27
C ILE A 190 8.20 29.06 -37.39
N LYS A 191 9.43 28.81 -36.96
CA LYS A 191 10.53 29.78 -37.11
C LYS A 191 10.83 30.00 -38.60
N ASP A 192 11.00 31.25 -39.00
CA ASP A 192 11.37 31.66 -40.37
C ASP A 192 12.84 31.36 -40.73
N ASP A 193 13.46 30.36 -40.09
CA ASP A 193 14.87 30.05 -40.33
C ASP A 193 15.03 29.24 -41.62
N ASP A 194 15.44 29.96 -42.67
CA ASP A 194 15.61 29.53 -44.06
C ASP A 194 16.91 28.73 -44.32
N GLN A 195 17.47 28.03 -43.33
CA GLN A 195 18.70 27.28 -43.53
C GLN A 195 18.51 25.79 -43.24
N HIS A 196 18.27 25.07 -44.34
CA HIS A 196 18.22 23.61 -44.45
C HIS A 196 16.87 22.98 -44.07
N ALA A 197 15.95 22.93 -45.05
CA ALA A 197 14.89 21.93 -45.01
C ALA A 197 15.54 20.54 -45.01
N PRO A 198 15.15 19.63 -44.10
CA PRO A 198 15.77 18.31 -44.05
C PRO A 198 15.60 17.53 -45.33
N SER A 199 16.67 16.84 -45.69
CA SER A 199 16.63 15.78 -46.69
C SER A 199 15.75 14.62 -46.23
N ASP A 200 15.22 13.85 -47.19
CA ASP A 200 14.41 12.65 -46.90
C ASP A 200 15.21 11.61 -46.08
N ASP A 201 16.54 11.56 -46.26
CA ASP A 201 17.44 10.69 -45.52
C ASP A 201 17.53 11.10 -44.02
N GLU A 202 17.59 12.39 -43.72
CA GLU A 202 17.58 12.88 -42.33
C GLU A 202 16.24 12.61 -41.65
N ILE A 203 15.13 12.73 -42.40
CA ILE A 203 13.80 12.39 -41.91
C ILE A 203 13.70 10.90 -41.58
N ALA A 204 14.22 10.04 -42.46
CA ALA A 204 14.25 8.59 -42.26
C ALA A 204 15.12 8.20 -41.05
N ALA A 205 16.28 8.84 -40.87
CA ALA A 205 17.16 8.62 -39.75
C ALA A 205 16.48 8.96 -38.41
N VAL A 206 15.78 10.09 -38.31
CA VAL A 206 15.07 10.47 -37.08
C VAL A 206 13.91 9.54 -36.76
N LYS A 207 13.10 9.15 -37.75
CA LYS A 207 12.05 8.13 -37.53
C LYS A 207 12.63 6.81 -37.03
N ARG A 208 13.80 6.41 -37.56
CA ARG A 208 14.47 5.20 -37.11
C ARG A 208 14.99 5.32 -35.67
N ILE A 209 15.47 6.49 -35.26
CA ILE A 209 15.86 6.76 -33.88
C ILE A 209 14.64 6.65 -32.96
N GLU A 210 13.51 7.25 -33.30
CA GLU A 210 12.28 7.15 -32.50
C GLU A 210 11.79 5.69 -32.36
N GLU A 211 11.85 4.89 -33.43
CA GLU A 211 11.54 3.46 -33.38
C GLU A 211 12.47 2.69 -32.44
N LEU A 212 13.78 2.97 -32.49
CA LEU A 212 14.77 2.32 -31.65
C LEU A 212 14.61 2.71 -30.17
N GLU A 213 14.27 3.97 -29.89
CA GLU A 213 13.97 4.43 -28.53
C GLU A 213 12.77 3.69 -27.93
N LEU A 214 11.68 3.54 -28.69
CA LEU A 214 10.51 2.77 -28.27
C LEU A 214 10.85 1.29 -28.02
N LEU A 215 11.71 0.71 -28.86
CA LEU A 215 12.16 -0.66 -28.68
C LEU A 215 13.00 -0.81 -27.40
N ILE A 216 13.90 0.13 -27.11
CA ILE A 216 14.71 0.14 -25.89
C ILE A 216 13.81 0.22 -24.65
N GLU A 217 12.81 1.09 -24.66
CA GLU A 217 11.86 1.24 -23.56
C GLU A 217 11.08 -0.07 -23.30
N ASN A 218 10.60 -0.71 -24.38
CA ASN A 218 9.91 -2.00 -24.27
C ASN A 218 10.82 -3.11 -23.73
N LEU A 219 12.06 -3.19 -24.22
CA LEU A 219 13.04 -4.18 -23.74
C LEU A 219 13.37 -3.97 -22.26
N GLN A 220 13.50 -2.72 -21.81
CA GLN A 220 13.74 -2.41 -20.40
C GLN A 220 12.58 -2.87 -19.50
N LEU A 221 11.34 -2.67 -19.95
CA LEU A 221 10.14 -3.16 -19.26
C LEU A 221 10.08 -4.69 -19.21
N ASN A 222 10.45 -5.37 -20.30
CA ASN A 222 10.48 -6.84 -20.30
C ASN A 222 11.55 -7.39 -19.36
N VAL A 223 12.73 -6.76 -19.32
CA VAL A 223 13.82 -7.16 -18.40
C VAL A 223 13.40 -6.96 -16.95
N SER A 224 12.71 -5.86 -16.61
CA SER A 224 12.24 -5.64 -15.25
C SER A 224 11.20 -6.69 -14.85
N HIS A 225 10.24 -6.98 -15.72
CA HIS A 225 9.24 -8.01 -15.51
C HIS A 225 9.86 -9.40 -15.30
N LEU A 226 10.78 -9.81 -16.17
CA LEU A 226 11.47 -11.11 -16.06
C LEU A 226 12.30 -11.22 -14.78
N LYS A 227 12.95 -10.13 -14.34
CA LYS A 227 13.67 -10.10 -13.06
C LYS A 227 12.73 -10.36 -11.88
N THR A 228 11.57 -9.70 -11.85
CA THR A 228 10.58 -9.91 -10.79
C THR A 228 10.03 -11.34 -10.82
N GLN A 229 9.74 -11.88 -12.01
CA GLN A 229 9.28 -13.27 -12.14
C GLN A 229 10.33 -14.27 -11.63
N ASN A 230 11.60 -14.08 -11.97
CA ASN A 230 12.67 -14.96 -11.50
C ASN A 230 12.85 -14.89 -9.98
N ALA A 231 12.75 -13.71 -9.37
CA ALA A 231 12.81 -13.58 -7.91
C ALA A 231 11.70 -14.38 -7.22
N ASN A 232 10.45 -14.23 -7.69
CA ASN A 232 9.32 -14.96 -7.14
C ASN A 232 9.46 -16.49 -7.32
N LEU A 233 10.03 -16.94 -8.44
CA LEU A 233 10.31 -18.35 -8.69
C LEU A 233 11.37 -18.91 -7.75
N ILE A 234 12.43 -18.14 -7.46
CA ILE A 234 13.47 -18.54 -6.50
C ILE A 234 12.85 -18.70 -5.11
N ASP A 235 12.09 -17.70 -4.65
CA ASP A 235 11.46 -17.72 -3.32
C ASP A 235 10.52 -18.94 -3.16
N THR A 236 9.71 -19.23 -4.19
CA THR A 236 8.80 -20.39 -4.17
C THR A 236 9.54 -21.73 -4.19
N VAL A 237 10.64 -21.84 -4.93
CA VAL A 237 11.46 -23.05 -4.94
C VAL A 237 12.11 -23.27 -3.57
N GLU A 238 12.66 -22.23 -2.95
CA GLU A 238 13.28 -22.32 -1.62
C GLU A 238 12.27 -22.70 -0.53
N GLU A 239 11.08 -22.10 -0.54
CA GLU A 239 9.99 -22.46 0.39
C GLU A 239 9.55 -23.92 0.19
N SER A 240 9.43 -24.37 -1.06
CA SER A 240 9.06 -25.76 -1.35
C SER A 240 10.14 -26.76 -0.92
N ALA A 241 11.42 -26.41 -1.04
CA ALA A 241 12.54 -27.26 -0.65
C ALA A 241 12.60 -27.44 0.87
N THR A 242 12.52 -26.35 1.62
CA THR A 242 12.52 -26.37 3.10
C THR A 242 11.31 -27.12 3.67
N SER A 243 10.12 -26.91 3.10
CA SER A 243 8.90 -27.63 3.48
C SER A 243 8.99 -29.12 3.15
N SER A 244 9.60 -29.48 2.00
CA SER A 244 9.82 -30.86 1.60
C SER A 244 10.78 -31.56 2.56
N GLU A 245 11.92 -30.97 2.91
CA GLU A 245 12.87 -31.59 3.85
C GLU A 245 12.25 -31.87 5.23
N ALA A 246 11.48 -30.91 5.77
CA ALA A 246 10.77 -31.10 7.03
C ALA A 246 9.72 -32.22 6.94
N SER A 247 8.98 -32.28 5.83
CA SER A 247 7.96 -33.31 5.59
C SER A 247 8.56 -34.70 5.36
N TRP A 248 9.68 -34.81 4.65
CA TRP A 248 10.36 -36.07 4.36
C TRP A 248 10.98 -36.67 5.62
N ASN A 249 11.60 -35.84 6.47
CA ASN A 249 12.14 -36.28 7.76
C ASN A 249 11.03 -36.76 8.71
N ALA A 250 9.90 -36.04 8.76
CA ALA A 250 8.75 -36.45 9.56
C ALA A 250 8.12 -37.75 9.06
N GLN A 251 7.93 -37.91 7.74
CA GLN A 251 7.37 -39.13 7.15
C GLN A 251 8.32 -40.34 7.28
N GLY A 252 9.62 -40.13 7.13
CA GLY A 252 10.63 -41.18 7.31
C GLY A 252 10.66 -41.72 8.74
N ALA A 253 10.61 -40.82 9.74
CA ALA A 253 10.56 -41.21 11.15
C ALA A 253 9.30 -42.03 11.49
N LEU A 254 8.14 -41.66 10.94
CA LEU A 254 6.89 -42.41 11.17
C LEU A 254 6.94 -43.83 10.60
N LYS A 255 7.53 -44.03 9.42
CA LYS A 255 7.69 -45.38 8.84
C LYS A 255 8.57 -46.28 9.70
N VAL A 256 9.68 -45.75 10.22
CA VAL A 256 10.56 -46.50 11.13
C VAL A 256 9.83 -46.87 12.41
N ILE A 257 8.96 -45.99 12.92
CA ILE A 257 8.12 -46.29 14.08
C ILE A 257 7.11 -47.40 13.76
N GLU A 258 6.42 -47.31 12.62
CA GLU A 258 5.47 -48.35 12.14
C GLU A 258 6.15 -49.73 12.05
N ASP A 259 7.38 -49.79 11.52
CA ASP A 259 8.18 -51.02 11.42
C ASP A 259 8.65 -51.57 12.78
N LEU A 260 8.71 -50.71 13.82
CA LEU A 260 9.11 -51.10 15.18
C LEU A 260 7.93 -51.68 15.99
N LEU A 261 6.68 -51.28 15.67
CA LEU A 261 5.50 -51.72 16.43
C LEU A 261 5.35 -53.25 16.54
N PRO A 262 5.64 -54.08 15.50
CA PRO A 262 5.61 -55.54 15.61
C PRO A 262 6.56 -56.11 16.69
N SER A 263 7.68 -55.43 16.96
CA SER A 263 8.59 -55.83 18.04
C SER A 263 7.97 -55.59 19.42
N ILE A 264 7.20 -54.50 19.58
CA ILE A 264 6.48 -54.20 20.82
C ILE A 264 5.39 -55.24 21.04
N ASP A 265 4.62 -55.55 20.00
CA ASP A 265 3.57 -56.59 20.08
C ASP A 265 4.14 -57.96 20.47
N SER A 266 5.34 -58.28 19.97
CA SER A 266 6.02 -59.54 20.29
C SER A 266 6.43 -59.60 21.77
N LEU A 267 6.85 -58.46 22.34
CA LEU A 267 7.19 -58.35 23.76
C LEU A 267 5.93 -58.41 24.65
N GLU A 268 4.82 -57.80 24.23
CA GLU A 268 3.51 -57.91 24.91
C GLU A 268 3.02 -59.36 24.93
N LYS A 269 3.04 -60.04 23.78
CA LYS A 269 2.71 -61.48 23.69
C LYS A 269 3.66 -62.34 24.52
N ALA A 270 4.94 -61.98 24.60
CA ALA A 270 5.89 -62.70 25.44
C ALA A 270 5.50 -62.59 26.92
N LEU A 271 5.12 -61.41 27.40
CA LEU A 271 4.63 -61.22 28.77
C LEU A 271 3.37 -62.02 29.06
N GLU A 272 2.41 -62.05 28.14
CA GLU A 272 1.16 -62.81 28.30
C GLU A 272 1.41 -64.32 28.48
N ASN A 273 2.45 -64.86 27.84
CA ASN A 273 2.78 -66.28 27.86
C ASN A 273 3.71 -66.69 29.03
N MET A 274 4.30 -65.74 29.75
CA MET A 274 5.16 -66.00 30.92
C MET A 274 4.32 -66.27 32.17
N CYS A 275 3.71 -67.46 32.28
CA CYS A 275 2.85 -67.84 33.41
C CYS A 275 3.49 -68.84 34.39
N ALA A 276 4.70 -69.36 34.12
CA ALA A 276 5.26 -70.46 34.89
C ALA A 276 5.89 -70.01 36.22
N PRO A 277 5.91 -70.88 37.27
CA PRO A 277 6.67 -70.63 38.49
C PRO A 277 8.18 -70.60 38.16
N GLY A 278 8.77 -69.41 38.14
CA GLY A 278 10.17 -69.18 37.74
C GLY A 278 10.37 -67.99 36.80
N ASP A 279 9.31 -67.56 36.10
CA ASP A 279 9.39 -66.49 35.10
C ASP A 279 9.39 -65.07 35.70
N GLN A 280 9.36 -64.93 37.03
CA GLN A 280 9.15 -63.65 37.71
C GLN A 280 10.19 -62.59 37.31
N ALA A 281 11.47 -62.94 37.36
CA ALA A 281 12.55 -62.03 36.98
C ALA A 281 12.55 -61.68 35.48
N HIS A 282 12.16 -62.63 34.63
CA HIS A 282 12.03 -62.41 33.18
C HIS A 282 10.85 -61.48 32.86
N ARG A 283 9.70 -61.67 33.50
CA ARG A 283 8.54 -60.78 33.38
C ARG A 283 8.88 -59.34 33.79
N GLU A 284 9.56 -59.16 34.91
CA GLU A 284 9.97 -57.84 35.38
C GLU A 284 10.90 -57.15 34.37
N GLY A 285 11.87 -57.88 33.82
CA GLY A 285 12.78 -57.36 32.79
C GLY A 285 12.07 -56.97 31.50
N VAL A 286 11.19 -57.83 30.97
CA VAL A 286 10.43 -57.52 29.74
C VAL A 286 9.44 -56.36 29.96
N THR A 287 8.80 -56.29 31.12
CA THR A 287 7.92 -55.17 31.50
C THR A 287 8.69 -53.85 31.48
N MET A 288 9.91 -53.82 32.02
CA MET A 288 10.74 -52.61 32.01
C MET A 288 11.11 -52.15 30.59
N ILE A 289 11.39 -53.10 29.68
CA ILE A 289 11.72 -52.81 28.28
C ILE A 289 10.49 -52.24 27.56
N LEU A 290 9.32 -52.83 27.74
CA LEU A 290 8.07 -52.34 27.17
C LEU A 290 7.73 -50.93 27.67
N ASP A 291 7.89 -50.66 28.97
CA ASP A 291 7.67 -49.32 29.52
C ASP A 291 8.63 -48.30 28.91
N LEU A 292 9.89 -48.67 28.67
CA LEU A 292 10.86 -47.80 28.03
C LEU A 292 10.47 -47.49 26.57
N GLN A 293 10.03 -48.52 25.82
CA GLN A 293 9.56 -48.36 24.44
C GLN A 293 8.29 -47.49 24.36
N ARG A 294 7.31 -47.74 25.23
CA ARG A 294 6.08 -46.93 25.32
C ARG A 294 6.38 -45.47 25.66
N LYS A 295 7.29 -45.21 26.60
CA LYS A 295 7.75 -43.85 26.93
C LYS A 295 8.46 -43.19 25.75
N ALA A 296 9.27 -43.92 24.99
CA ALA A 296 9.94 -43.40 23.80
C ALA A 296 8.92 -43.01 22.71
N LEU A 297 7.93 -43.87 22.45
CA LEU A 297 6.83 -43.56 21.53
C LEU A 297 6.05 -42.31 21.96
N ALA A 298 5.65 -42.25 23.23
CA ALA A 298 4.91 -41.10 23.78
C ALA A 298 5.69 -39.78 23.68
N LYS A 299 7.02 -39.81 23.87
CA LYS A 299 7.89 -38.63 23.72
C LYS A 299 7.87 -38.08 22.29
N HIS A 300 7.66 -38.94 21.30
CA HIS A 300 7.53 -38.58 19.89
C HIS A 300 6.07 -38.41 19.45
N GLY A 301 5.12 -38.26 20.38
CA GLY A 301 3.72 -37.98 20.05
C GLY A 301 2.93 -39.18 19.53
N VAL A 302 3.48 -40.39 19.66
CA VAL A 302 2.80 -41.64 19.28
C VAL A 302 2.02 -42.18 20.48
N VAL A 303 0.70 -42.29 20.33
CA VAL A 303 -0.23 -42.60 21.42
C VAL A 303 -1.08 -43.83 21.05
N PRO A 304 -1.28 -44.79 21.98
CA PRO A 304 -2.14 -45.94 21.74
C PRO A 304 -3.61 -45.53 21.62
N ILE A 305 -4.36 -46.28 20.81
CA ILE A 305 -5.80 -46.07 20.58
C ILE A 305 -6.58 -46.78 21.71
N PRO A 306 -7.38 -46.06 22.52
CA PRO A 306 -8.22 -46.67 23.53
C PRO A 306 -9.38 -47.42 22.86
N ALA A 307 -9.24 -48.75 22.77
CA ALA A 307 -10.21 -49.59 22.07
C ALA A 307 -11.10 -50.41 23.03
N LEU A 308 -10.56 -50.94 24.13
CA LEU A 308 -11.29 -51.84 25.03
C LEU A 308 -12.54 -51.18 25.63
N GLY A 309 -13.72 -51.78 25.47
CA GLY A 309 -14.99 -51.25 26.01
C GLY A 309 -15.57 -50.08 25.23
N HIS A 310 -14.88 -49.57 24.20
CA HIS A 310 -15.39 -48.51 23.33
C HIS A 310 -16.21 -49.08 22.16
N LYS A 311 -16.99 -48.20 21.52
CA LYS A 311 -17.71 -48.54 20.28
C LYS A 311 -16.72 -48.78 19.14
N PHE A 312 -16.95 -49.82 18.35
CA PHE A 312 -16.13 -50.11 17.18
C PHE A 312 -16.15 -48.96 16.17
N ASN A 313 -14.98 -48.55 15.68
CA ASN A 313 -14.79 -47.51 14.68
C ASN A 313 -13.94 -48.08 13.53
N PRO A 314 -14.49 -48.27 12.32
CA PRO A 314 -13.75 -48.80 11.16
C PRO A 314 -12.53 -47.96 10.76
N HIS A 315 -12.48 -46.68 11.13
CA HIS A 315 -11.34 -45.80 10.83
C HIS A 315 -10.16 -45.96 11.79
N GLN A 316 -10.34 -46.66 12.91
CA GLN A 316 -9.32 -46.80 13.97
C GLN A 316 -9.11 -48.24 14.42
N HIS A 317 -10.06 -49.13 14.12
CA HIS A 317 -10.09 -50.51 14.58
C HIS A 317 -10.28 -51.48 13.41
N GLU A 318 -9.60 -52.61 13.49
CA GLU A 318 -9.75 -53.75 12.58
C GLU A 318 -10.37 -54.93 13.35
N ALA A 319 -11.61 -55.28 13.03
CA ALA A 319 -12.32 -56.36 13.71
C ALA A 319 -11.97 -57.72 13.08
N VAL A 320 -11.33 -58.60 13.86
CA VAL A 320 -10.90 -59.93 13.39
C VAL A 320 -11.76 -61.08 13.92
N ALA A 321 -12.60 -60.83 14.92
CA ALA A 321 -13.52 -61.82 15.48
C ALA A 321 -14.75 -61.18 16.10
N VAL A 322 -15.87 -61.91 16.11
CA VAL A 322 -17.11 -61.52 16.80
C VAL A 322 -17.33 -62.44 18.01
N SER A 323 -17.50 -61.86 19.19
CA SER A 323 -17.82 -62.60 20.43
C SER A 323 -19.34 -62.75 20.60
N HIS A 324 -19.76 -63.95 21.01
CA HIS A 324 -21.16 -64.26 21.33
C HIS A 324 -21.45 -63.98 22.80
N ASP A 325 -21.05 -62.82 23.29
CA ASP A 325 -21.17 -62.45 24.69
C ASP A 325 -22.51 -61.75 24.94
N THR A 326 -23.42 -62.39 25.68
CA THR A 326 -24.81 -61.93 25.87
C THR A 326 -24.95 -60.75 26.84
N GLY A 327 -23.85 -60.29 27.45
CA GLY A 327 -23.85 -59.25 28.48
C GLY A 327 -23.47 -57.83 28.05
N ARG A 328 -23.01 -57.61 26.80
CA ARG A 328 -22.56 -56.30 26.31
C ARG A 328 -23.43 -55.80 25.15
N ALA A 329 -23.52 -54.47 24.99
CA ALA A 329 -24.21 -53.86 23.84
C ALA A 329 -23.51 -54.24 22.53
N LYS A 330 -24.26 -54.31 21.43
CA LYS A 330 -23.73 -54.65 20.09
C LYS A 330 -22.68 -53.65 19.59
N ASN A 331 -21.72 -54.11 18.80
CA ASN A 331 -20.63 -53.30 18.22
C ASN A 331 -19.72 -52.63 19.26
N ILE A 332 -19.54 -53.27 20.42
CA ILE A 332 -18.57 -52.85 21.44
C ILE A 332 -17.33 -53.75 21.32
N VAL A 333 -16.15 -53.14 21.43
CA VAL A 333 -14.89 -53.87 21.49
C VAL A 333 -14.82 -54.65 22.80
N THR A 334 -14.78 -55.97 22.70
CA THR A 334 -14.73 -56.86 23.86
C THR A 334 -13.31 -57.16 24.32
N ASP A 335 -12.39 -57.33 23.37
CA ASP A 335 -10.95 -57.57 23.60
C ASP A 335 -10.11 -56.81 22.57
N VAL A 336 -8.91 -56.41 22.97
CA VAL A 336 -7.87 -55.85 22.09
C VAL A 336 -6.78 -56.89 21.94
N LEU A 337 -6.56 -57.37 20.72
CA LEU A 337 -5.58 -58.42 20.39
C LEU A 337 -4.22 -57.83 19.98
N GLN A 338 -4.23 -56.58 19.52
CA GLN A 338 -3.06 -55.81 19.18
C GLN A 338 -3.39 -54.33 19.33
N GLU A 339 -2.57 -53.58 20.07
CA GLU A 339 -2.79 -52.16 20.26
C GLU A 339 -2.65 -51.39 18.94
N GLY A 340 -3.57 -50.46 18.68
CA GLY A 340 -3.48 -49.50 17.59
C GLY A 340 -2.74 -48.24 18.04
N TYR A 341 -2.14 -47.50 17.13
CA TYR A 341 -1.36 -46.29 17.44
C TYR A 341 -1.68 -45.13 16.50
N THR A 342 -1.61 -43.91 17.04
CA THR A 342 -1.81 -42.65 16.31
C THR A 342 -0.67 -41.68 16.59
N HIS A 343 -0.42 -40.74 15.69
CA HIS A 343 0.51 -39.63 15.86
C HIS A 343 -0.11 -38.33 15.36
N ALA A 344 -0.31 -37.34 16.23
CA ALA A 344 -0.87 -36.03 15.88
C ALA A 344 -2.08 -36.13 14.93
N ASP A 345 -3.06 -36.96 15.31
CA ASP A 345 -4.31 -37.26 14.57
C ASP A 345 -4.18 -38.12 13.29
N ARG A 346 -2.97 -38.53 12.91
CA ARG A 346 -2.74 -39.53 11.86
C ARG A 346 -2.76 -40.94 12.44
N LEU A 347 -3.53 -41.84 11.82
CA LEU A 347 -3.49 -43.28 12.12
C LEU A 347 -2.18 -43.88 11.60
N LEU A 348 -1.41 -44.54 12.48
CA LEU A 348 -0.22 -45.31 12.11
C LEU A 348 -0.56 -46.78 11.88
N ARG A 349 -1.33 -47.35 12.81
CA ARG A 349 -1.82 -48.74 12.73
C ARG A 349 -3.16 -48.86 13.45
N PRO A 350 -4.17 -49.51 12.85
CA PRO A 350 -5.43 -49.77 13.54
C PRO A 350 -5.25 -50.77 14.69
N ALA A 351 -6.11 -50.70 15.70
CA ALA A 351 -6.13 -51.71 16.76
C ALA A 351 -6.84 -52.97 16.25
N LEU A 352 -6.22 -54.15 16.39
CA LEU A 352 -6.93 -55.41 16.09
C LEU A 352 -7.79 -55.78 17.29
N VAL A 353 -9.08 -55.94 17.04
CA VAL A 353 -10.09 -56.08 18.10
C VAL A 353 -11.05 -57.23 17.86
N ARG A 354 -11.64 -57.70 18.96
CA ARG A 354 -12.83 -58.55 18.96
C ARG A 354 -14.04 -57.71 19.33
N VAL A 355 -15.16 -57.88 18.63
CA VAL A 355 -16.39 -57.08 18.83
C VAL A 355 -17.60 -57.93 19.20
N SER A 356 -18.57 -57.37 19.92
CA SER A 356 -19.85 -58.03 20.22
C SER A 356 -20.82 -58.01 19.03
N GLY A 357 -21.47 -59.14 18.73
CA GLY A 357 -22.42 -59.34 17.62
C GLY A 357 -23.88 -58.94 17.86
#